data_AF-A0A9X7X7Y8-F1
#
_entry.id   AF-A0A9X7X7Y8-F1
#
_cell.length_a   1.000
_cell.length_b   1.000
_cell.length_c   1.000
_cell.angle_alpha   90.00
_cell.angle_beta   90.00
_cell.angle_gamma   90.00
#
_symmetry.space_group_name_H-M   'P 1'
#
loop_
_entity.id
_entity.type
_entity.pdbx_description
1 polymer ?
#
loop_
_entity_poly.entity_id
_entity_poly.type
_entity_poly.pdbx_seq_one_letter_code
_entity_poly.pdbx_strand_id
1 'polypeptide(L)'
;MRLEEIRQEINGIDQHLVALLEKRMALVEQVTAYKLANQLPVLDQARENQILGRVSRLVKDQAFKPVIHETFKTIMSLSRQYQTQRLTGGDTND
;
A
#
# COMPACT_ATOMS: atom_id res chain seq x y z
N MET A 1 17.10 -1.89 -26.59
CA MET A 1 16.81 -0.61 -25.92
C MET A 1 18.08 -0.08 -25.28
N ARG A 2 18.26 1.24 -25.31
CA ARG A 2 19.30 1.93 -24.51
C ARG A 2 18.79 2.12 -23.08
N LEU A 3 19.72 2.29 -22.13
CA LEU A 3 19.40 2.49 -20.72
C LEU A 3 18.39 3.64 -20.49
N GLU A 4 18.52 4.72 -21.26
CA GLU A 4 17.63 5.87 -21.14
C GLU A 4 16.19 5.57 -21.57
N GLU A 5 16.01 4.75 -22.60
CA GLU A 5 14.68 4.31 -23.05
C GLU A 5 14.00 3.46 -21.97
N ILE A 6 14.75 2.56 -21.33
CA ILE A 6 14.25 1.75 -20.19
C ILE A 6 13.82 2.65 -19.03
N ARG A 7 14.59 3.68 -18.70
CA ARG A 7 14.27 4.63 -17.62
C ARG A 7 13.03 5.46 -17.94
N GLN A 8 12.84 5.86 -19.19
CA GLN A 8 11.64 6.57 -19.61
C GLN A 8 10.38 5.69 -19.49
N GLU A 9 10.48 4.41 -19.83
CA GLU A 9 9.39 3.46 -19.60
C GLU A 9 9.09 3.28 -18.11
N ILE A 10 10.12 3.17 -17.26
CA ILE A 10 9.95 3.13 -15.79
C ILE A 10 9.24 4.38 -15.29
N ASN A 11 9.66 5.58 -15.72
CA ASN A 11 9.02 6.83 -15.32
C ASN A 11 7.52 6.85 -15.68
N GLY A 12 7.17 6.32 -16.85
CA GLY A 12 5.76 6.18 -17.25
C GLY A 12 4.99 5.21 -16.35
N ILE A 13 5.60 4.11 -15.93
CA ILE A 13 5.01 3.17 -14.96
C ILE A 13 4.86 3.83 -13.59
N ASP A 14 5.87 4.58 -13.14
CA ASP A 14 5.88 5.25 -11.84
C ASP A 14 4.74 6.26 -11.71
N GLN A 15 4.41 7.00 -12.78
CA GLN A 15 3.23 7.88 -12.81
C GLN A 15 1.93 7.10 -12.55
N HIS A 16 1.79 5.92 -13.14
CA HIS A 16 0.63 5.07 -12.89
C HIS A 16 0.62 4.50 -11.46
N LEU A 17 1.79 4.13 -10.94
CA LEU A 17 1.92 3.64 -9.56
C LEU A 17 1.50 4.71 -8.56
N VAL A 18 1.94 5.96 -8.73
CA VAL A 18 1.53 7.09 -7.88
C VAL A 18 0.00 7.23 -7.90
N ALA A 19 -0.62 7.32 -9.07
CA ALA A 19 -2.07 7.47 -9.19
C ALA A 19 -2.84 6.29 -8.55
N LEU A 20 -2.32 5.06 -8.66
CA LEU A 20 -2.93 3.88 -8.03
C LEU A 20 -2.75 3.88 -6.52
N LEU A 21 -1.61 4.33 -6.02
CA LEU A 21 -1.34 4.44 -4.58
C LEU A 21 -2.20 5.52 -3.95
N GLU A 22 -2.40 6.67 -4.60
CA GLU A 22 -3.30 7.72 -4.12
C GLU A 22 -4.75 7.23 -4.02
N LYS A 23 -5.25 6.56 -5.08
CA LYS A 23 -6.58 5.91 -5.05
C LYS A 23 -6.69 4.91 -3.91
N ARG A 24 -5.63 4.12 -3.68
CA ARG A 24 -5.58 3.17 -2.57
C ARG A 24 -5.60 3.90 -1.21
N MET A 25 -4.89 5.02 -1.06
CA MET A 25 -4.86 5.80 0.18
C MET A 25 -6.22 6.45 0.47
N ALA A 26 -6.94 6.93 -0.53
CA ALA A 26 -8.32 7.40 -0.36
C ALA A 26 -9.27 6.29 0.16
N LEU A 27 -9.06 5.03 -0.25
CA LEU A 27 -9.80 3.89 0.30
C LEU A 27 -9.33 3.53 1.71
N VAL A 28 -8.03 3.63 2.01
CA VAL A 28 -7.51 3.47 3.38
C VAL A 28 -8.15 4.50 4.31
N GLU A 29 -8.39 5.73 3.84
CA GLU A 29 -9.08 6.74 4.64
C GLU A 29 -10.50 6.32 5.02
N GLN A 30 -11.26 5.80 4.06
CA GLN A 30 -12.60 5.27 4.33
C GLN A 30 -12.56 4.10 5.31
N VAL A 31 -11.59 3.20 5.19
CA VAL A 31 -11.37 2.10 6.15
C VAL A 31 -11.03 2.66 7.54
N THR A 32 -10.21 3.70 7.61
CA THR A 32 -9.83 4.37 8.87
C THR A 32 -11.05 4.95 9.56
N ALA A 33 -11.87 5.71 8.83
CA ALA A 33 -13.11 6.29 9.34
C ALA A 33 -14.09 5.21 9.83
N TYR A 34 -14.25 4.13 9.07
CA TYR A 34 -15.08 2.99 9.47
C TYR A 34 -14.57 2.34 10.76
N LYS A 35 -13.26 2.07 10.85
CA LYS A 35 -12.66 1.47 12.04
C LYS A 35 -12.80 2.37 13.27
N LEU A 36 -12.62 3.68 13.12
CA LEU A 36 -12.84 4.66 14.19
C LEU A 36 -14.27 4.62 14.71
N ALA A 37 -15.25 4.70 13.80
CA ALA A 37 -16.68 4.68 14.15
C ALA A 37 -17.10 3.38 14.85
N ASN A 38 -16.43 2.27 14.55
CA ASN A 38 -16.74 0.94 15.12
C ASN A 38 -15.74 0.48 16.18
N GLN A 39 -14.80 1.34 16.62
CA GLN A 39 -13.76 1.03 17.61
C GLN A 39 -12.94 -0.23 17.27
N LEU A 40 -12.66 -0.44 15.98
CA LEU A 40 -11.90 -1.59 15.48
C LEU A 40 -10.39 -1.29 15.43
N PRO A 41 -9.52 -2.30 15.63
CA PRO A 41 -8.06 -2.10 15.59
C PRO A 41 -7.54 -1.80 14.17
N VAL A 42 -6.45 -1.03 14.11
CA VAL A 42 -5.72 -0.76 12.84
C VAL A 42 -5.15 -2.03 12.24
N LEU A 43 -4.52 -2.87 13.06
CA LEU A 43 -3.93 -4.11 12.62
C LEU A 43 -5.01 -5.18 12.41
N ASP A 44 -5.09 -5.70 11.20
CA ASP A 44 -5.87 -6.88 10.84
C ASP A 44 -4.97 -7.88 10.12
N GLN A 45 -4.33 -8.75 10.90
CA GLN A 45 -3.33 -9.69 10.39
C GLN A 45 -3.94 -10.69 9.39
N ALA A 46 -5.19 -11.11 9.61
CA ALA A 46 -5.88 -12.03 8.72
C ALA A 46 -6.08 -11.38 7.35
N ARG A 47 -6.51 -10.12 7.32
CA ARG A 47 -6.68 -9.37 6.08
C ARG A 47 -5.36 -9.15 5.34
N GLU A 48 -4.27 -8.84 6.05
CA GLU A 48 -2.96 -8.65 5.43
C GLU A 48 -2.42 -9.94 4.81
N ASN A 49 -2.56 -11.07 5.50
CA ASN A 49 -2.17 -12.37 4.98
C ASN A 49 -2.96 -12.73 3.71
N GLN A 50 -4.26 -12.41 3.66
CA GLN A 50 -5.08 -12.59 2.46
C GLN A 50 -4.59 -11.72 1.29
N ILE A 51 -4.22 -10.46 1.55
CA ILE A 51 -3.69 -9.56 0.52
C ILE A 51 -2.38 -10.10 -0.04
N LEU A 52 -1.44 -10.50 0.83
CA LEU A 52 -0.15 -11.06 0.42
C LEU A 52 -0.30 -12.36 -0.37
N GLY A 53 -1.19 -13.26 0.07
CA GLY A 53 -1.51 -14.48 -0.65
C GLY A 53 -2.10 -14.19 -2.04
N ARG A 54 -2.99 -13.20 -2.16
CA ARG A 54 -3.56 -12.78 -3.44
C ARG A 54 -2.50 -12.16 -4.36
N VAL A 55 -1.69 -11.23 -3.86
CA VAL A 55 -0.62 -10.57 -4.61
C VAL A 55 0.37 -11.60 -5.14
N SER A 56 0.80 -12.52 -4.29
CA SER A 56 1.70 -13.63 -4.65
C SER A 56 1.17 -14.49 -5.79
N ARG A 57 -0.15 -14.65 -5.92
CA ARG A 57 -0.79 -15.39 -7.02
C ARG A 57 -0.94 -14.58 -8.31
N LEU A 58 -0.93 -13.24 -8.22
CA LEU A 58 -1.00 -12.35 -9.39
C LEU A 58 0.35 -12.20 -10.10
N VAL A 59 1.45 -12.46 -9.39
CA VAL A 59 2.79 -12.41 -9.98
C VAL A 59 2.97 -13.60 -10.94
N LYS A 60 3.14 -13.29 -12.24
CA LYS A 60 3.34 -14.29 -13.30
C LYS A 60 4.75 -14.87 -13.26
N ASP A 61 5.76 -14.01 -13.23
CA ASP A 61 7.16 -14.41 -13.16
C ASP A 61 7.58 -14.66 -11.71
N GLN A 62 7.89 -15.92 -11.38
CA GLN A 62 8.25 -16.31 -10.02
C GLN A 62 9.53 -15.62 -9.52
N ALA A 63 10.41 -15.15 -10.41
CA ALA A 63 11.61 -14.41 -10.02
C ALA A 63 11.27 -13.06 -9.35
N PHE A 64 10.15 -12.42 -9.74
CA PHE A 64 9.74 -11.14 -9.15
C PHE A 64 8.90 -11.28 -7.88
N LYS A 65 8.44 -12.49 -7.56
CA LYS A 65 7.53 -12.73 -6.45
C LYS A 65 8.07 -12.27 -5.09
N PRO A 66 9.34 -12.53 -4.70
CA PRO A 66 9.86 -12.06 -3.41
C PRO A 66 9.85 -10.53 -3.29
N VAL A 67 10.29 -9.83 -4.35
CA VAL A 67 10.36 -8.37 -4.38
C VAL A 67 8.96 -7.75 -4.30
N ILE A 68 8.03 -8.21 -5.15
CA ILE A 68 6.66 -7.70 -5.15
C ILE A 68 5.96 -7.99 -3.81
N HIS A 69 6.19 -9.17 -3.23
CA HIS A 69 5.64 -9.51 -1.92
C HIS A 69 6.11 -8.53 -0.83
N GLU A 70 7.40 -8.21 -0.79
CA GLU A 70 7.94 -7.26 0.19
C GLU A 70 7.41 -5.83 -0.05
N THR A 71 7.33 -5.39 -1.31
CA THR A 71 6.72 -4.09 -1.66
C THR A 71 5.30 -3.96 -1.07
N PHE A 72 4.47 -5.00 -1.19
CA PHE A 72 3.12 -4.96 -0.63
C PHE A 72 3.10 -4.98 0.89
N LYS A 73 4.05 -5.64 1.56
CA LYS A 73 4.22 -5.53 3.02
C LYS A 73 4.53 -4.10 3.44
N THR A 74 5.45 -3.43 2.74
CA THR A 74 5.79 -2.02 3.00
C THR A 74 4.59 -1.11 2.79
N ILE A 75 3.86 -1.26 1.67
CA ILE A 75 2.64 -0.47 1.40
C ILE A 75 1.62 -0.62 2.54
N MET A 76 1.35 -1.85 3.00
CA MET A 76 0.42 -2.08 4.11
C MET A 76 0.93 -1.48 5.42
N SER A 77 2.24 -1.58 5.70
CA SER A 77 2.86 -0.98 6.88
C SER A 77 2.67 0.54 6.92
N LEU A 78 2.96 1.23 5.82
CA LEU A 78 2.77 2.67 5.69
C LEU A 78 1.29 3.06 5.79
N SER A 79 0.39 2.23 5.28
CA SER A 79 -1.06 2.45 5.43
C SER A 79 -1.52 2.34 6.88
N ARG A 80 -0.94 1.42 7.66
CA ARG A 80 -1.21 1.31 9.10
C ARG A 80 -0.67 2.50 9.85
N GLN A 81 0.55 2.95 9.53
CA GLN A 81 1.13 4.15 10.15
C GLN A 81 0.22 5.37 9.94
N TYR A 82 -0.26 5.56 8.71
CA TYR A 82 -1.22 6.62 8.39
C TYR A 82 -2.54 6.49 9.17
N GLN A 83 -3.13 5.29 9.22
CA GLN A 83 -4.31 5.00 10.04
C GLN A 83 -4.07 5.35 11.51
N THR A 84 -2.96 4.90 12.10
CA THR A 84 -2.62 5.15 13.50
C THR A 84 -2.53 6.65 13.78
N GLN A 85 -1.82 7.41 12.95
CA GLN A 85 -1.70 8.87 13.08
C GLN A 85 -3.07 9.57 13.09
N ARG A 86 -4.04 9.08 12.33
CA ARG A 86 -5.40 9.66 12.30
C ARG A 86 -6.27 9.25 13.47
N LEU A 87 -6.07 8.05 14.02
CA LEU A 87 -6.84 7.56 15.16
C LEU A 87 -6.35 8.11 16.50
N THR A 88 -5.06 8.39 16.65
CA THR A 88 -4.49 8.92 17.90
C THR A 88 -4.75 10.41 18.11
N GLY A 89 -5.46 11.07 17.19
CA GLY A 89 -5.53 12.53 17.14
C GLY A 89 -4.20 13.09 16.65
N GLY A 90 -4.25 13.99 15.66
CA GLY A 90 -3.07 14.74 15.25
C GLY A 90 -2.65 15.70 16.37
N ASP A 91 -1.95 15.21 17.38
CA ASP A 91 -1.11 16.02 18.26
C ASP A 91 0.29 16.08 17.64
N THR A 92 0.39 16.81 16.53
CA THR A 92 1.57 17.62 16.27
C THR A 92 1.04 19.00 15.92
N ASN A 93 1.03 19.83 16.96
CA ASN A 93 1.09 21.28 16.89
C ASN A 93 2.00 21.72 15.72
N ASP A 94 1.57 22.75 15.00
CA ASP A 94 2.34 23.77 14.27
C ASP A 94 3.84 23.49 14.01
#